data_AF-A8TUJ2-F1
#
_entry.id   AF-A8TUJ2-F1
#
_cell.length_a   1.000
_cell.length_b   1.000
_cell.length_c   1.000
_cell.angle_alpha   90.00
_cell.angle_beta   90.00
_cell.angle_gamma   90.00
#
_symmetry.space_group_name_H-M   'P 1'
#
loop_
_entity.id
_entity.type
_entity.pdbx_description
1 polymer ?
#
loop_
_entity_poly.entity_id
_entity_poly.type
_entity_poly.pdbx_seq_one_letter_code
_entity_poly.pdbx_strand_id
1 'polypeptide(L)'
;MTDPQFFQSHGPFTLGELSKMTGAELVGTADVDRPLSDLAALDAAGPSDLSFLENRRYIDGFRNCRAGACLVAPEFVDQAPPGLALLVTPRPRRNFARVGHAFFPRVPAEPGIHARASVDPTADVAPSATIGAGAVVGRLARIGAGTEIGPNAVIGDAVEIGEGTRIGAGASVSHARIGSRVFVYPGARIGQPGFGFEMDRDGPFMVPQLGRVIIEDDVEVGANTTIDRGSGPDTVIGRGTMIDNLVQIGHNVVVGSGCIIVAQVGISGSTRLGNRVVVAGQVGIAGHIEIGDGVQIAAKSGVTRSIPAGAVMGGAPAVPAREFRRQIAAIKRLGRRSEGEG
;
A
#
# COMPACT_ATOMS: atom_id res chain seq x y z
N MET A 1 15.09 8.13 -16.35
CA MET A 1 14.71 7.24 -17.46
C MET A 1 14.39 5.89 -16.89
N THR A 2 13.37 5.24 -17.45
CA THR A 2 12.94 3.91 -17.01
C THR A 2 13.96 2.87 -17.47
N ASP A 3 14.29 1.89 -16.61
CA ASP A 3 15.27 0.85 -16.94
C ASP A 3 14.63 -0.24 -17.83
N PRO A 4 15.05 -0.39 -19.10
CA PRO A 4 14.45 -1.33 -20.04
C PRO A 4 14.74 -2.79 -19.71
N GLN A 5 15.69 -3.08 -18.80
CA GLN A 5 15.93 -4.44 -18.33
C GLN A 5 14.78 -4.95 -17.46
N PHE A 6 14.09 -4.05 -16.75
CA PHE A 6 13.02 -4.39 -15.82
C PHE A 6 11.63 -4.01 -16.34
N PHE A 7 11.54 -2.99 -17.20
CA PHE A 7 10.26 -2.44 -17.65
C PHE A 7 10.22 -2.32 -19.17
N GLN A 8 9.24 -2.98 -19.78
CA GLN A 8 8.94 -2.82 -21.18
C GLN A 8 7.93 -1.67 -21.36
N SER A 9 8.32 -0.63 -22.09
CA SER A 9 7.43 0.46 -22.47
C SER A 9 6.47 0.00 -23.57
N HIS A 10 5.19 0.32 -23.42
CA HIS A 10 4.12 0.11 -24.40
C HIS A 10 3.77 1.39 -25.18
N GLY A 11 4.59 2.44 -25.03
CA GLY A 11 4.54 3.60 -25.91
C GLY A 11 5.19 3.35 -27.28
N PRO A 12 5.37 4.41 -28.09
CA PRO A 12 5.04 5.79 -27.77
C PRO A 12 3.53 6.05 -27.77
N PHE A 13 3.10 7.05 -26.99
CA PHE A 13 1.75 7.61 -27.05
C PHE A 13 1.79 9.05 -27.56
N THR A 14 0.81 9.45 -28.38
CA THR A 14 0.71 10.83 -28.86
C THR A 14 0.09 11.76 -27.81
N LEU A 15 0.30 13.08 -27.95
CA LEU A 15 -0.36 14.05 -27.07
C LEU A 15 -1.88 13.95 -27.12
N GLY A 16 -2.46 13.67 -28.29
CA GLY A 16 -3.89 13.44 -28.46
C GLY A 16 -4.39 12.22 -27.69
N GLU A 17 -3.64 11.12 -27.74
CA GLU A 17 -3.95 9.90 -26.96
C GLU A 17 -3.87 10.15 -25.45
N LEU A 18 -2.83 10.84 -25.01
CA LEU A 18 -2.64 11.19 -23.59
C LEU A 18 -3.71 12.14 -23.09
N SER A 19 -4.10 13.15 -23.89
CA SER A 19 -5.21 14.05 -23.59
C SER A 19 -6.52 13.27 -23.46
N LYS A 20 -6.86 12.41 -24.42
CA LYS A 20 -8.07 11.57 -24.38
C LYS A 20 -8.08 10.62 -23.19
N MET A 21 -6.93 10.00 -22.89
CA MET A 21 -6.78 9.07 -21.77
C MET A 21 -6.97 9.77 -20.43
N THR A 22 -6.45 10.99 -20.28
CA THR A 22 -6.42 11.69 -18.99
C THR A 22 -7.58 12.66 -18.79
N GLY A 23 -8.27 13.04 -19.88
CA GLY A 23 -9.20 14.16 -19.91
C GLY A 23 -8.51 15.53 -19.73
N ALA A 24 -7.18 15.59 -19.85
CA ALA A 24 -6.43 16.83 -19.76
C ALA A 24 -6.56 17.63 -21.06
N GLU A 25 -6.70 18.95 -20.95
CA GLU A 25 -6.78 19.84 -22.10
C GLU A 25 -5.38 20.08 -22.66
N LEU A 26 -5.18 19.81 -23.95
CA LEU A 26 -3.95 20.19 -24.63
C LEU A 26 -4.02 21.69 -24.96
N VAL A 27 -3.18 22.49 -24.31
CA VAL A 27 -3.15 23.94 -24.50
C VAL A 27 -1.99 24.36 -25.40
N GLY A 28 -2.27 25.32 -26.29
CA GLY A 28 -1.30 25.90 -27.21
C GLY A 28 -1.34 25.30 -28.61
N THR A 29 -0.25 25.44 -29.36
CA THR A 29 -0.12 24.99 -30.76
C THR A 29 0.70 23.72 -30.90
N ALA A 30 0.86 22.95 -29.82
CA ALA A 30 1.60 21.70 -29.85
C ALA A 30 0.89 20.68 -30.78
N ASP A 31 1.69 19.98 -31.58
CA ASP A 31 1.20 18.95 -32.49
C ASP A 31 0.59 17.79 -31.70
N VAL A 32 -0.69 17.49 -31.97
CA VAL A 32 -1.44 16.40 -31.33
C VAL A 32 -0.81 15.03 -31.58
N ASP A 33 -0.08 14.87 -32.70
CA ASP A 33 0.57 13.63 -33.11
C ASP A 33 2.00 13.51 -32.56
N ARG A 34 2.48 14.49 -31.78
CA ARG A 34 3.81 14.43 -31.15
C ARG A 34 3.91 13.18 -30.26
N PRO A 35 4.84 12.26 -30.52
CA PRO A 35 4.98 11.04 -29.73
C PRO A 35 5.80 11.30 -28.45
N LEU A 36 5.37 10.71 -27.34
CA LEU A 36 6.14 10.59 -26.10
C LEU A 36 6.42 9.11 -25.83
N SER A 37 7.66 8.80 -25.48
CA SER A 37 8.18 7.42 -25.40
C SER A 37 8.41 6.93 -23.97
N ASP A 38 8.57 7.84 -23.00
CA ASP A 38 8.85 7.51 -21.61
C ASP A 38 8.29 8.59 -20.65
N LEU A 39 8.47 8.35 -19.36
CA LEU A 39 8.10 9.22 -18.25
C LEU A 39 9.35 9.65 -17.50
N ALA A 40 9.42 10.91 -17.09
CA ALA A 40 10.57 11.40 -16.34
C ALA A 40 10.22 12.56 -15.39
N ALA A 41 10.99 12.69 -14.32
CA ALA A 41 10.95 13.85 -13.43
C ALA A 41 11.41 15.12 -14.15
N LEU A 42 10.94 16.29 -13.71
CA LEU A 42 11.16 17.58 -14.38
C LEU A 42 12.64 17.91 -14.64
N ASP A 43 13.54 17.48 -13.75
CA ASP A 43 14.98 17.72 -13.81
C ASP A 43 15.73 16.76 -14.76
N ALA A 44 15.16 15.59 -15.03
CA ALA A 44 15.76 14.55 -15.87
C ALA A 44 15.06 14.36 -17.23
N ALA A 45 13.87 14.93 -17.41
CA ALA A 45 13.04 14.73 -18.60
C ALA A 45 13.65 15.35 -19.86
N GLY A 46 13.71 14.56 -20.93
CA GLY A 46 14.08 14.98 -22.26
C GLY A 46 12.88 15.18 -23.20
N PRO A 47 13.12 15.59 -24.47
CA PRO A 47 12.06 15.97 -25.40
C PRO A 47 11.06 14.85 -25.77
N SER A 48 11.39 13.60 -25.48
CA SER A 48 10.52 12.43 -25.69
C SER A 48 9.67 12.07 -24.48
N ASP A 49 9.84 12.77 -23.36
CA ASP A 49 9.29 12.32 -22.08
C ASP A 49 8.07 13.16 -21.68
N LEU A 50 7.14 12.52 -20.99
CA LEU A 50 6.10 13.20 -20.23
C LEU A 50 6.57 13.44 -18.80
N SER A 51 6.34 14.63 -18.28
CA SER A 51 6.52 14.96 -16.87
C SER A 51 5.21 15.50 -16.25
N PHE A 52 5.26 15.89 -14.98
CA PHE A 52 4.13 16.57 -14.34
C PHE A 52 4.58 17.64 -13.33
N LEU A 53 3.71 18.63 -13.12
CA LEU A 53 3.84 19.64 -12.07
C LEU A 53 2.50 19.82 -11.35
N GLU A 54 2.52 19.63 -10.03
CA GLU A 54 1.36 19.86 -9.15
C GLU A 54 1.72 20.76 -7.94
N ASN A 55 2.98 20.71 -7.47
CA ASN A 55 3.39 21.43 -6.25
C ASN A 55 4.32 22.59 -6.60
N ARG A 56 3.98 23.79 -6.15
CA ARG A 56 4.75 25.03 -6.32
C ARG A 56 6.23 24.91 -5.91
N ARG A 57 6.58 24.01 -4.99
CA ARG A 57 7.97 23.73 -4.59
C ARG A 57 8.87 23.30 -5.76
N TYR A 58 8.31 22.77 -6.84
CA TYR A 58 9.07 22.29 -8.00
C TYR A 58 9.00 23.24 -9.20
N ILE A 59 8.54 24.49 -8.99
CA ILE A 59 8.33 25.44 -10.09
C ILE A 59 9.62 25.81 -10.82
N ASP A 60 10.75 25.90 -10.11
CA ASP A 60 12.03 26.22 -10.75
C ASP A 60 12.55 25.05 -11.60
N GLY A 61 12.26 23.80 -11.21
CA GLY A 61 12.50 22.64 -12.06
C GLY A 61 11.63 22.67 -13.31
N PHE A 62 10.36 23.05 -13.18
CA PHE A 62 9.44 23.18 -14.31
C PHE A 62 9.86 24.25 -15.31
N ARG A 63 10.29 25.43 -14.85
CA ARG A 63 10.80 26.52 -15.71
C ARG A 63 12.04 26.13 -16.52
N ASN A 64 12.81 25.15 -16.06
CA ASN A 64 14.01 24.65 -16.73
C ASN A 64 13.80 23.27 -17.39
N CYS A 65 12.56 22.77 -17.40
CA CYS A 65 12.22 21.45 -17.89
C CYS A 65 12.42 21.34 -19.40
N ARG A 66 12.95 20.20 -19.86
CA ARG A 66 13.16 19.89 -21.29
C ARG A 66 12.26 18.76 -21.79
N ALA A 67 11.22 18.43 -21.03
CA ALA A 67 10.23 17.43 -21.40
C ALA A 67 9.55 17.75 -22.74
N GLY A 68 9.10 16.72 -23.45
CA GLY A 68 8.26 16.91 -24.64
C GLY A 68 6.88 17.45 -24.29
N ALA A 69 6.35 17.04 -23.13
CA ALA A 69 5.13 17.57 -22.55
C ALA A 69 5.11 17.49 -21.01
N CYS A 70 4.20 18.24 -20.40
CA CYS A 70 3.97 18.22 -18.95
C CYS A 70 2.47 18.22 -18.64
N LEU A 71 2.05 17.31 -17.75
CA LEU A 71 0.77 17.42 -17.06
C LEU A 71 0.86 18.52 -16.00
N VAL A 72 0.02 19.54 -16.08
CA VAL A 72 0.18 20.76 -15.27
C VAL A 72 -1.13 21.22 -14.65
N ALA A 73 -1.05 21.68 -13.40
CA ALA A 73 -2.19 22.34 -12.74
C ALA A 73 -2.47 23.71 -13.40
N PRO A 74 -3.73 24.13 -13.56
CA PRO A 74 -4.08 25.36 -14.28
C PRO A 74 -3.32 26.62 -13.82
N GLU A 75 -3.04 26.74 -12.52
CA GLU A 75 -2.34 27.88 -11.93
C GLU A 75 -0.85 28.02 -12.31
N PHE A 76 -0.25 27.02 -12.95
CA PHE A 76 1.16 27.03 -13.34
C PHE A 76 1.38 27.13 -14.85
N VAL A 77 0.32 27.24 -15.65
CA VAL A 77 0.39 27.30 -17.12
C VAL A 77 1.31 28.44 -17.59
N ASP A 78 1.17 29.64 -17.00
CA ASP A 78 1.94 30.84 -17.38
C ASP A 78 3.43 30.77 -17.01
N GLN A 79 3.85 29.72 -16.29
CA GLN A 79 5.24 29.52 -15.85
C GLN A 79 6.00 28.53 -16.76
N ALA A 80 5.36 28.04 -17.82
CA ALA A 80 5.93 27.03 -18.70
C ALA A 80 7.09 27.59 -19.54
N PRO A 81 8.18 26.84 -19.71
CA PRO A 81 9.23 27.20 -20.65
C PRO A 81 8.71 27.15 -22.11
N PRO A 82 9.26 27.97 -23.01
CA PRO A 82 8.91 27.94 -24.42
C PRO A 82 9.10 26.54 -25.03
N GLY A 83 8.12 26.08 -25.81
CA GLY A 83 8.17 24.82 -26.55
C GLY A 83 7.70 23.57 -25.78
N LEU A 84 7.46 23.68 -24.47
CA LEU A 84 6.86 22.61 -23.67
C LEU A 84 5.37 22.47 -23.97
N ALA A 85 4.93 21.30 -24.42
CA ALA A 85 3.50 21.04 -24.59
C ALA A 85 2.81 20.84 -23.23
N LEU A 86 1.63 21.43 -23.04
CA LEU A 86 0.94 21.44 -21.76
C LEU A 86 -0.36 20.64 -21.84
N LEU A 87 -0.46 19.61 -21.00
CA LEU A 87 -1.69 18.86 -20.75
C LEU A 87 -2.27 19.37 -19.42
N VAL A 88 -3.20 20.32 -19.49
CA VAL A 88 -3.73 21.01 -18.31
C VAL A 88 -4.79 20.17 -17.61
N THR A 89 -4.65 19.97 -16.31
CA THR A 89 -5.58 19.18 -15.50
C THR A 89 -5.55 19.58 -14.02
N PRO A 90 -6.69 19.56 -13.31
CA PRO A 90 -6.71 19.80 -11.87
C PRO A 90 -6.11 18.64 -11.04
N ARG A 91 -5.70 17.53 -11.67
CA ARG A 91 -5.10 16.36 -10.97
C ARG A 91 -3.84 15.84 -11.67
N PRO A 92 -2.77 16.64 -11.82
CA PRO A 92 -1.59 16.25 -12.59
C PRO A 92 -0.96 14.95 -12.11
N ARG A 93 -0.78 14.77 -10.79
CA ARG A 93 -0.14 13.57 -10.23
C ARG A 93 -0.95 12.31 -10.50
N ARG A 94 -2.29 12.39 -10.38
CA ARG A 94 -3.19 11.26 -10.66
C ARG A 94 -3.16 10.88 -12.13
N ASN A 95 -3.19 11.87 -13.02
CA ASN A 95 -3.15 11.64 -14.46
C ASN A 95 -1.78 11.12 -14.90
N PHE A 96 -0.70 11.57 -14.27
CA PHE A 96 0.64 11.03 -14.49
C PHE A 96 0.72 9.56 -14.09
N ALA A 97 0.15 9.17 -12.94
CA ALA A 97 0.06 7.77 -12.55
C ALA A 97 -0.77 6.93 -13.54
N ARG A 98 -1.89 7.47 -14.04
CA ARG A 98 -2.72 6.81 -15.07
C ARG A 98 -1.94 6.57 -16.36
N VAL A 99 -1.18 7.56 -16.82
CA VAL A 99 -0.29 7.42 -17.99
C VAL A 99 0.84 6.43 -17.70
N GLY A 100 1.38 6.43 -16.48
CA GLY A 100 2.31 5.41 -15.97
C GLY A 100 1.83 3.98 -16.19
N HIS A 101 0.59 3.68 -15.82
CA HIS A 101 0.00 2.36 -16.04
C HIS A 101 -0.22 2.02 -17.52
N ALA A 102 -0.31 3.01 -18.40
CA ALA A 102 -0.45 2.78 -19.84
C ALA A 102 0.91 2.57 -20.54
N PHE A 103 1.96 3.30 -20.14
CA PHE A 103 3.33 3.07 -20.61
C PHE A 103 3.89 1.76 -20.08
N PHE A 104 3.61 1.42 -18.82
CA PHE A 104 4.15 0.23 -18.18
C PHE A 104 2.99 -0.63 -17.66
N PRO A 105 2.15 -1.16 -18.58
CA PRO A 105 1.11 -2.07 -18.18
C PRO A 105 1.78 -3.34 -17.68
N ARG A 106 1.17 -3.97 -16.68
CA ARG A 106 1.65 -5.27 -16.26
C ARG A 106 1.35 -6.30 -17.33
N VAL A 107 2.36 -7.07 -17.71
CA VAL A 107 2.21 -8.25 -18.57
C VAL A 107 1.42 -9.31 -17.78
N PRO A 108 0.25 -9.75 -18.27
CA PRO A 108 -0.48 -10.85 -17.65
C PRO A 108 0.35 -12.12 -17.68
N ALA A 109 0.32 -12.91 -16.60
CA ALA A 109 0.91 -14.24 -16.62
C ALA A 109 0.10 -15.17 -17.52
N GLU A 110 0.76 -16.13 -18.17
CA GLU A 110 0.07 -17.16 -18.95
C GLU A 110 -0.74 -18.07 -18.00
N PRO A 111 -2.05 -18.23 -18.22
CA PRO A 111 -2.87 -19.12 -17.41
C PRO A 111 -2.36 -20.56 -17.41
N GLY A 112 -2.53 -21.23 -16.27
CA GLY A 112 -2.18 -22.63 -16.11
C GLY A 112 -1.46 -22.93 -14.80
N ILE A 113 -1.33 -24.23 -14.53
CA ILE A 113 -0.62 -24.74 -13.36
C ILE A 113 0.76 -25.19 -13.82
N HIS A 114 1.81 -24.55 -13.30
CA HIS A 114 3.18 -24.94 -13.63
C HIS A 114 3.43 -26.40 -13.19
N ALA A 115 4.13 -27.20 -14.00
CA ALA A 115 4.43 -28.62 -13.74
C ALA A 115 5.22 -28.93 -12.44
N ARG A 116 5.66 -27.90 -11.71
CA ARG A 116 6.41 -27.99 -10.44
C ARG A 116 5.60 -27.43 -9.27
N ALA A 117 4.35 -27.05 -9.50
CA ALA A 117 3.42 -26.70 -8.44
C ALA A 117 2.80 -27.98 -7.87
N SER A 118 2.46 -27.95 -6.59
CA SER A 118 1.72 -29.01 -5.91
C SER A 118 0.32 -28.50 -5.59
N VAL A 119 -0.67 -28.96 -6.34
CA VAL A 119 -2.09 -28.58 -6.15
C VAL A 119 -2.85 -29.81 -5.70
N ASP A 120 -3.51 -29.72 -4.55
CA ASP A 120 -4.35 -30.81 -4.06
C ASP A 120 -5.52 -31.08 -5.03
N PRO A 121 -5.88 -32.36 -5.30
CA PRO A 121 -6.96 -32.68 -6.24
C PRO A 121 -8.35 -32.14 -5.85
N THR A 122 -8.55 -31.78 -4.58
CA THR A 122 -9.80 -31.19 -4.09
C THR A 122 -9.83 -29.67 -4.15
N ALA A 123 -8.73 -29.02 -4.54
CA ALA A 123 -8.69 -27.59 -4.78
C ALA A 123 -9.48 -27.21 -6.03
N ASP A 124 -10.18 -26.09 -5.96
CA ASP A 124 -10.97 -25.52 -7.04
C ASP A 124 -10.21 -24.32 -7.62
N VAL A 125 -9.53 -24.53 -8.75
CA VAL A 125 -8.68 -23.53 -9.40
C VAL A 125 -9.30 -23.15 -10.73
N ALA A 126 -9.63 -21.87 -10.89
CA ALA A 126 -10.19 -21.36 -12.14
C ALA A 126 -9.23 -21.62 -13.32
N PRO A 127 -9.72 -21.99 -14.52
CA PRO A 127 -8.86 -22.28 -15.68
C PRO A 127 -7.99 -21.10 -16.13
N SER A 128 -8.43 -19.87 -15.85
CA SER A 128 -7.69 -18.64 -16.17
C SER A 128 -6.69 -18.23 -15.08
N ALA A 129 -6.63 -18.94 -13.95
CA ALA A 129 -5.65 -18.68 -12.90
C ALA A 129 -4.25 -19.17 -13.31
N THR A 130 -3.22 -18.56 -12.75
CA THR A 130 -1.82 -18.95 -12.94
C THR A 130 -1.23 -19.42 -11.62
N ILE A 131 -0.68 -20.63 -11.59
CA ILE A 131 0.02 -21.18 -10.43
C ILE A 131 1.49 -21.38 -10.75
N GLY A 132 2.36 -20.60 -10.08
CA GLY A 132 3.80 -20.57 -10.32
C GLY A 132 4.55 -21.81 -9.83
N ALA A 133 5.80 -21.95 -10.28
CA ALA A 133 6.66 -23.07 -9.91
C ALA A 133 6.88 -23.16 -8.39
N GLY A 134 6.80 -24.37 -7.83
CA GLY A 134 6.99 -24.62 -6.40
C GLY A 134 5.85 -24.12 -5.50
N ALA A 135 4.80 -23.48 -6.05
CA ALA A 135 3.65 -23.10 -5.28
C ALA A 135 2.90 -24.33 -4.75
N VAL A 136 2.34 -24.21 -3.54
CA VAL A 136 1.52 -25.24 -2.89
C VAL A 136 0.11 -24.70 -2.72
N VAL A 137 -0.89 -25.47 -3.18
CA VAL A 137 -2.31 -25.17 -2.99
C VAL A 137 -2.96 -26.33 -2.26
N GLY A 138 -3.41 -26.06 -1.03
CA GLY A 138 -3.97 -27.05 -0.11
C GLY A 138 -5.37 -27.53 -0.47
N ARG A 139 -5.86 -28.47 0.34
CA ARG A 139 -7.17 -29.12 0.16
C ARG A 139 -8.30 -28.11 0.19
N LEU A 140 -9.29 -28.28 -0.68
CA LEU A 140 -10.51 -27.44 -0.70
C LEU A 140 -10.25 -25.93 -0.88
N ALA A 141 -9.03 -25.52 -1.21
CA ALA A 141 -8.73 -24.13 -1.51
C ALA A 141 -9.49 -23.69 -2.78
N ARG A 142 -9.87 -22.42 -2.85
CA ARG A 142 -10.59 -21.85 -4.00
C ARG A 142 -9.83 -20.67 -4.57
N ILE A 143 -9.47 -20.75 -5.84
CA ILE A 143 -8.67 -19.74 -6.54
C ILE A 143 -9.49 -19.17 -7.70
N GLY A 144 -9.83 -17.89 -7.60
CA GLY A 144 -10.66 -17.18 -8.56
C GLY A 144 -10.03 -16.97 -9.95
N ALA A 145 -10.87 -16.53 -10.89
CA ALA A 145 -10.46 -16.30 -12.28
C ALA A 145 -9.37 -15.21 -12.40
N GLY A 146 -8.39 -15.43 -13.27
CA GLY A 146 -7.30 -14.48 -13.50
C GLY A 146 -6.37 -14.25 -12.30
N THR A 147 -6.50 -15.05 -11.24
CA THR A 147 -5.66 -14.94 -10.04
C THR A 147 -4.28 -15.55 -10.28
N GLU A 148 -3.25 -14.86 -9.81
CA GLU A 148 -1.86 -15.26 -9.97
C GLU A 148 -1.27 -15.66 -8.62
N ILE A 149 -0.91 -16.94 -8.47
CA ILE A 149 -0.17 -17.46 -7.32
C ILE A 149 1.30 -17.58 -7.70
N GLY A 150 2.14 -16.76 -7.07
CA GLY A 150 3.55 -16.63 -7.37
C GLY A 150 4.38 -17.87 -6.99
N PRO A 151 5.63 -17.96 -7.48
CA PRO A 151 6.51 -19.09 -7.19
C PRO A 151 6.72 -19.31 -5.69
N ASN A 152 6.72 -20.56 -5.26
CA ASN A 152 6.92 -20.98 -3.86
C ASN A 152 5.92 -20.37 -2.86
N ALA A 153 4.81 -19.78 -3.31
CA ALA A 153 3.75 -19.35 -2.41
C ALA A 153 3.00 -20.56 -1.84
N VAL A 154 2.51 -20.44 -0.60
CA VAL A 154 1.77 -21.51 0.07
C VAL A 154 0.35 -21.03 0.37
N ILE A 155 -0.63 -21.66 -0.25
CA ILE A 155 -2.05 -21.45 0.00
C ILE A 155 -2.54 -22.64 0.82
N GLY A 156 -2.91 -22.40 2.07
CA GLY A 156 -3.37 -23.43 3.00
C GLY A 156 -4.76 -23.98 2.65
N ASP A 157 -5.13 -25.02 3.39
CA ASP A 157 -6.42 -25.69 3.22
C ASP A 157 -7.60 -24.72 3.38
N ALA A 158 -8.61 -24.90 2.53
CA ALA A 158 -9.87 -24.15 2.51
C ALA A 158 -9.72 -22.61 2.42
N VAL A 159 -8.55 -22.10 2.05
CA VAL A 159 -8.35 -20.67 1.77
C VAL A 159 -9.13 -20.31 0.51
N GLU A 160 -9.84 -19.19 0.56
CA GLU A 160 -10.61 -18.65 -0.56
C GLU A 160 -9.91 -17.37 -1.06
N ILE A 161 -9.67 -17.28 -2.37
CA ILE A 161 -9.03 -16.14 -3.03
C ILE A 161 -9.88 -15.71 -4.23
N GLY A 162 -10.33 -14.46 -4.22
CA GLY A 162 -11.16 -13.86 -5.26
C GLY A 162 -10.45 -13.70 -6.61
N GLU A 163 -11.17 -13.15 -7.58
CA GLU A 163 -10.71 -12.97 -8.97
C GLU A 163 -9.67 -11.85 -9.11
N GLY A 164 -8.76 -12.00 -10.07
CA GLY A 164 -7.73 -11.01 -10.38
C GLY A 164 -6.79 -10.69 -9.21
N THR A 165 -6.80 -11.52 -8.17
CA THR A 165 -5.95 -11.37 -6.99
C THR A 165 -4.57 -11.92 -7.26
N ARG A 166 -3.57 -11.42 -6.54
CA ARG A 166 -2.18 -11.77 -6.76
C ARG A 166 -1.49 -12.07 -5.45
N ILE A 167 -0.90 -13.26 -5.36
CA ILE A 167 -0.12 -13.69 -4.22
C ILE A 167 1.34 -13.75 -4.65
N GLY A 168 2.18 -12.93 -4.06
CA GLY A 168 3.59 -12.80 -4.39
C GLY A 168 4.41 -14.04 -4.06
N ALA A 169 5.61 -14.12 -4.64
CA ALA A 169 6.51 -15.25 -4.42
C ALA A 169 6.81 -15.46 -2.93
N GLY A 170 6.81 -16.72 -2.49
CA GLY A 170 7.13 -17.10 -1.10
C GLY A 170 6.17 -16.58 -0.02
N ALA A 171 5.06 -15.94 -0.39
CA ALA A 171 4.02 -15.56 0.56
C ALA A 171 3.27 -16.80 1.06
N SER A 172 2.74 -16.77 2.28
CA SER A 172 1.93 -17.86 2.82
C SER A 172 0.60 -17.35 3.37
N VAL A 173 -0.49 -17.97 2.93
CA VAL A 173 -1.86 -17.65 3.32
C VAL A 173 -2.50 -18.89 3.92
N SER A 174 -3.09 -18.77 5.10
CA SER A 174 -3.84 -19.85 5.75
C SER A 174 -5.05 -19.26 6.47
N HIS A 175 -6.12 -20.04 6.68
CA HIS A 175 -7.29 -19.61 7.48
C HIS A 175 -7.84 -18.24 7.05
N ALA A 176 -7.91 -17.99 5.75
CA ALA A 176 -8.23 -16.67 5.22
C ALA A 176 -9.25 -16.73 4.07
N ARG A 177 -10.02 -15.66 3.96
CA ARG A 177 -10.83 -15.31 2.79
C ARG A 177 -10.34 -13.99 2.26
N ILE A 178 -9.84 -14.00 1.02
CA ILE A 178 -9.30 -12.85 0.34
C ILE A 178 -10.21 -12.52 -0.83
N GLY A 179 -10.64 -11.26 -0.92
CA GLY A 179 -11.48 -10.73 -1.99
C GLY A 179 -10.76 -10.66 -3.33
N SER A 180 -11.33 -9.84 -4.21
CA SER A 180 -10.90 -9.70 -5.60
C SER A 180 -9.96 -8.51 -5.79
N ARG A 181 -9.07 -8.61 -6.78
CA ARG A 181 -8.08 -7.56 -7.14
C ARG A 181 -7.20 -7.16 -5.95
N VAL A 182 -6.96 -8.10 -5.03
CA VAL A 182 -6.04 -7.92 -3.91
C VAL A 182 -4.62 -8.17 -4.39
N PHE A 183 -3.67 -7.39 -3.89
CA PHE A 183 -2.25 -7.62 -4.12
C PHE A 183 -1.54 -7.96 -2.83
N VAL A 184 -1.07 -9.19 -2.69
CA VAL A 184 -0.19 -9.62 -1.60
C VAL A 184 1.24 -9.69 -2.15
N TYR A 185 2.13 -8.87 -1.62
CA TYR A 185 3.52 -8.80 -2.07
C TYR A 185 4.35 -10.00 -1.56
N PRO A 186 5.54 -10.24 -2.15
CA PRO A 186 6.39 -11.37 -1.77
C PRO A 186 6.68 -11.47 -0.26
N GLY A 187 6.68 -12.70 0.25
CA GLY A 187 7.05 -13.02 1.63
C GLY A 187 6.02 -12.68 2.72
N ALA A 188 4.90 -12.03 2.38
CA ALA A 188 3.84 -11.73 3.35
C ALA A 188 3.23 -13.01 3.97
N ARG A 189 2.78 -12.90 5.23
CA ARG A 189 2.25 -14.02 6.03
C ARG A 189 0.86 -13.69 6.54
N ILE A 190 -0.14 -14.45 6.12
CA ILE A 190 -1.55 -14.17 6.42
C ILE A 190 -2.19 -15.38 7.10
N GLY A 191 -2.88 -15.10 8.21
CA GLY A 191 -3.67 -16.02 9.00
C GLY A 191 -2.87 -16.99 9.85
N GLN A 192 -1.68 -16.59 10.28
CA GLN A 192 -0.98 -17.28 11.36
C GLN A 192 -1.70 -17.05 12.70
N PRO A 193 -1.57 -17.95 13.69
CA PRO A 193 -2.09 -17.70 15.03
C PRO A 193 -1.48 -16.41 15.60
N GLY A 194 -2.32 -15.51 16.11
CA GLY A 194 -1.85 -14.35 16.82
C GLY A 194 -1.25 -14.65 18.18
N PHE A 195 -0.59 -13.65 18.75
CA PHE A 195 0.11 -13.72 20.04
C PHE A 195 -0.83 -13.64 21.25
N GLY A 196 -1.68 -14.66 21.43
CA GLY A 196 -2.63 -14.75 22.54
C GLY A 196 -2.22 -15.81 23.57
N PHE A 197 -1.97 -15.39 24.81
CA PHE A 197 -1.65 -16.25 25.94
C PHE A 197 -2.17 -15.61 27.24
N GLU A 198 -2.51 -16.46 28.21
CA GLU A 198 -2.74 -16.04 29.58
C GLU A 198 -1.50 -16.34 30.42
N MET A 199 -1.17 -15.44 31.35
CA MET A 199 -0.09 -15.69 32.31
C MET A 199 -0.65 -16.47 33.48
N ASP A 200 -0.27 -17.75 33.60
CA ASP A 200 -0.56 -18.58 34.75
C ASP A 200 0.70 -18.74 35.64
N ARG A 201 0.53 -19.31 36.84
CA ARG A 201 1.63 -19.58 37.78
C ARG A 201 2.74 -20.43 37.17
N ASP A 202 2.38 -21.36 36.29
CA ASP A 202 3.31 -22.29 35.64
C ASP A 202 3.91 -21.73 34.35
N GLY A 203 3.51 -20.52 33.93
CA GLY A 203 3.99 -19.84 32.74
C GLY A 203 2.87 -19.44 31.76
N PRO A 204 3.24 -19.01 30.54
CA PRO A 204 2.26 -18.61 29.55
C PRO A 204 1.46 -19.82 29.03
N PHE A 205 0.15 -19.75 29.15
CA PHE A 205 -0.79 -20.72 28.59
C PHE A 205 -1.37 -20.19 27.28
N MET A 206 -1.13 -20.90 26.17
CA MET A 206 -1.56 -20.43 24.84
C MET A 206 -3.08 -20.46 24.70
N VAL A 207 -3.65 -19.34 24.25
CA VAL A 207 -5.07 -19.24 23.92
C VAL A 207 -5.25 -19.66 22.45
N PRO A 208 -6.09 -20.68 22.15
CA PRO A 208 -6.38 -21.08 20.79
C PRO A 208 -6.88 -19.92 19.93
N GLN A 209 -6.25 -19.73 18.77
CA GLN A 209 -6.68 -18.73 17.80
C GLN A 209 -7.54 -19.40 16.73
N LEU A 210 -8.87 -19.38 16.87
CA LEU A 210 -9.80 -20.17 16.05
C LEU A 210 -10.54 -19.34 14.99
N GLY A 211 -10.35 -18.03 14.98
CA GLY A 211 -10.87 -17.14 13.95
C GLY A 211 -10.04 -17.20 12.67
N ARG A 212 -10.38 -16.31 11.73
CA ARG A 212 -9.79 -16.22 10.39
C ARG A 212 -9.23 -14.82 10.12
N VAL A 213 -8.72 -14.64 8.92
CA VAL A 213 -8.49 -13.32 8.32
C VAL A 213 -9.46 -13.13 7.16
N ILE A 214 -10.14 -11.98 7.14
CA ILE A 214 -10.98 -11.54 6.03
C ILE A 214 -10.34 -10.31 5.40
N ILE A 215 -9.99 -10.39 4.11
CA ILE A 215 -9.45 -9.27 3.33
C ILE A 215 -10.46 -8.98 2.24
N GLU A 216 -10.97 -7.75 2.18
CA GLU A 216 -11.91 -7.32 1.15
C GLU A 216 -11.20 -6.96 -0.16
N ASP A 217 -11.99 -6.57 -1.17
CA ASP A 217 -11.49 -6.26 -2.51
C ASP A 217 -10.51 -5.06 -2.53
N ASP A 218 -9.68 -5.00 -3.57
CA ASP A 218 -8.84 -3.84 -3.89
C ASP A 218 -7.82 -3.46 -2.78
N VAL A 219 -7.50 -4.41 -1.90
CA VAL A 219 -6.50 -4.24 -0.83
C VAL A 219 -5.09 -4.53 -1.36
N GLU A 220 -4.10 -3.77 -0.90
CA GLU A 220 -2.68 -4.11 -1.07
C GLU A 220 -2.03 -4.44 0.28
N VAL A 221 -1.25 -5.53 0.31
CA VAL A 221 -0.51 -6.02 1.48
C VAL A 221 0.97 -6.13 1.12
N GLY A 222 1.78 -5.23 1.67
CA GLY A 222 3.20 -5.10 1.39
C GLY A 222 4.06 -6.31 1.74
N ALA A 223 5.30 -6.29 1.25
CA ALA A 223 6.24 -7.37 1.38
C ALA A 223 6.57 -7.64 2.86
N ASN A 224 6.62 -8.93 3.22
CA ASN A 224 6.88 -9.40 4.58
C ASN A 224 5.95 -8.84 5.67
N THR A 225 4.79 -8.30 5.30
CA THR A 225 3.73 -7.94 6.24
C THR A 225 3.08 -9.18 6.83
N THR A 226 2.71 -9.11 8.10
CA THR A 226 2.12 -10.19 8.88
C THR A 226 0.72 -9.78 9.33
N ILE A 227 -0.27 -10.64 9.05
CA ILE A 227 -1.66 -10.45 9.47
C ILE A 227 -2.11 -11.69 10.21
N ASP A 228 -2.28 -11.57 11.51
CA ASP A 228 -2.68 -12.68 12.37
C ASP A 228 -4.18 -12.97 12.22
N ARG A 229 -4.55 -14.25 12.27
CA ARG A 229 -5.97 -14.63 12.37
C ARG A 229 -6.51 -14.29 13.75
N GLY A 230 -7.81 -14.04 13.83
CA GLY A 230 -8.46 -13.72 15.11
C GLY A 230 -8.58 -14.91 16.07
N SER A 231 -8.86 -14.61 17.34
CA SER A 231 -9.01 -15.65 18.38
C SER A 231 -10.36 -16.38 18.35
N GLY A 232 -11.43 -15.62 18.14
CA GLY A 232 -12.79 -16.11 17.89
C GLY A 232 -13.46 -15.29 16.77
N PRO A 233 -13.60 -13.95 16.94
CA PRO A 233 -13.89 -13.05 15.83
C PRO A 233 -12.79 -13.11 14.77
N ASP A 234 -13.07 -12.69 13.54
CA ASP A 234 -12.05 -12.61 12.50
C ASP A 234 -11.22 -11.31 12.62
N THR A 235 -9.98 -11.33 12.12
CA THR A 235 -9.24 -10.13 11.75
C THR A 235 -9.75 -9.66 10.39
N VAL A 236 -10.03 -8.36 10.21
CA VAL A 236 -10.68 -7.83 9.00
C VAL A 236 -9.91 -6.67 8.42
N ILE A 237 -9.66 -6.69 7.11
CA ILE A 237 -9.06 -5.60 6.34
C ILE A 237 -10.07 -5.12 5.30
N GLY A 238 -10.56 -3.90 5.48
CA GLY A 238 -11.58 -3.29 4.63
C GLY A 238 -11.08 -2.87 3.26
N ARG A 239 -12.02 -2.81 2.30
CA ARG A 239 -11.80 -2.57 0.87
C ARG A 239 -10.90 -1.36 0.60
N GLY A 240 -10.00 -1.49 -0.38
CA GLY A 240 -9.17 -0.37 -0.85
C GLY A 240 -8.08 0.07 0.13
N THR A 241 -7.85 -0.69 1.21
CA THR A 241 -6.80 -0.38 2.18
C THR A 241 -5.42 -0.73 1.61
N MET A 242 -4.46 0.17 1.81
CA MET A 242 -3.08 0.00 1.38
C MET A 242 -2.20 -0.20 2.61
N ILE A 243 -1.60 -1.39 2.72
CA ILE A 243 -0.68 -1.76 3.79
C ILE A 243 0.71 -1.90 3.17
N ASP A 244 1.65 -1.11 3.66
CA ASP A 244 3.03 -1.10 3.20
C ASP A 244 3.82 -2.29 3.81
N ASN A 245 5.11 -2.35 3.53
CA ASN A 245 6.01 -3.45 3.88
C ASN A 245 6.25 -3.53 5.40
N LEU A 246 6.50 -4.76 5.89
CA LEU A 246 6.90 -5.02 7.27
C LEU A 246 5.91 -4.50 8.33
N VAL A 247 4.62 -4.44 8.00
CA VAL A 247 3.56 -4.10 8.96
C VAL A 247 3.17 -5.34 9.76
N GLN A 248 2.86 -5.17 11.05
CA GLN A 248 2.24 -6.20 11.89
C GLN A 248 0.79 -5.82 12.20
N ILE A 249 -0.14 -6.70 11.85
CA ILE A 249 -1.55 -6.63 12.23
C ILE A 249 -1.85 -7.79 13.19
N GLY A 250 -2.12 -7.46 14.45
CA GLY A 250 -2.47 -8.44 15.48
C GLY A 250 -3.85 -9.08 15.28
N HIS A 251 -4.10 -10.14 16.05
CA HIS A 251 -5.37 -10.88 16.02
C HIS A 251 -6.57 -9.98 16.35
N ASN A 252 -7.72 -10.21 15.69
CA ASN A 252 -8.97 -9.49 15.89
C ASN A 252 -8.94 -7.99 15.54
N VAL A 253 -7.86 -7.51 14.93
CA VAL A 253 -7.83 -6.14 14.42
C VAL A 253 -8.87 -6.00 13.32
N VAL A 254 -9.60 -4.88 13.34
CA VAL A 254 -10.51 -4.48 12.27
C VAL A 254 -10.00 -3.19 11.68
N VAL A 255 -9.71 -3.19 10.39
CA VAL A 255 -9.31 -2.00 9.63
C VAL A 255 -10.44 -1.64 8.67
N GLY A 256 -10.96 -0.42 8.77
CA GLY A 256 -11.99 0.10 7.86
C GLY A 256 -11.47 0.33 6.44
N SER A 257 -12.35 0.77 5.54
CA SER A 257 -12.02 0.90 4.12
C SER A 257 -11.12 2.10 3.81
N GLY A 258 -10.27 1.95 2.80
CA GLY A 258 -9.43 3.03 2.26
C GLY A 258 -8.37 3.56 3.22
N CYS A 259 -7.94 2.75 4.19
CA CYS A 259 -6.87 3.13 5.12
C CYS A 259 -5.50 3.08 4.43
N ILE A 260 -4.56 3.89 4.90
CA ILE A 260 -3.16 3.87 4.48
C ILE A 260 -2.30 3.55 5.70
N ILE A 261 -1.65 2.40 5.70
CA ILE A 261 -0.81 1.91 6.80
C ILE A 261 0.62 1.78 6.27
N VAL A 262 1.50 2.68 6.70
CA VAL A 262 2.86 2.82 6.17
C VAL A 262 3.83 1.84 6.86
N ALA A 263 5.00 1.62 6.27
CA ALA A 263 5.91 0.56 6.67
C ALA A 263 6.24 0.56 8.17
N GLN A 264 6.43 -0.66 8.70
CA GLN A 264 6.81 -0.91 10.10
C GLN A 264 5.81 -0.43 11.15
N VAL A 265 4.56 -0.17 10.77
CA VAL A 265 3.48 0.02 11.74
C VAL A 265 3.18 -1.29 12.46
N GLY A 266 2.95 -1.21 13.77
CA GLY A 266 2.48 -2.32 14.58
C GLY A 266 1.12 -2.00 15.20
N ILE A 267 0.11 -2.84 14.93
CA ILE A 267 -1.23 -2.71 15.49
C ILE A 267 -1.50 -3.91 16.39
N SER A 268 -1.63 -3.66 17.69
CA SER A 268 -1.90 -4.70 18.68
C SER A 268 -3.33 -5.24 18.55
N GLY A 269 -3.55 -6.45 19.08
CA GLY A 269 -4.80 -7.19 18.91
C GLY A 269 -6.06 -6.45 19.38
N SER A 270 -7.19 -6.81 18.77
CA SER A 270 -8.54 -6.29 19.07
C SER A 270 -8.74 -4.78 18.89
N THR A 271 -7.81 -4.09 18.25
CA THR A 271 -7.94 -2.67 17.92
C THR A 271 -8.78 -2.47 16.66
N ARG A 272 -9.57 -1.40 16.64
CA ARG A 272 -10.48 -1.06 15.54
C ARG A 272 -10.09 0.28 14.93
N LEU A 273 -9.77 0.28 13.64
CA LEU A 273 -9.57 1.47 12.84
C LEU A 273 -10.82 1.71 11.99
N GLY A 274 -11.30 2.95 11.99
CA GLY A 274 -12.36 3.42 11.12
C GLY A 274 -11.90 3.54 9.67
N ASN A 275 -12.68 4.24 8.85
CA ASN A 275 -12.40 4.41 7.42
C ASN A 275 -11.40 5.53 7.17
N ARG A 276 -10.59 5.39 6.12
CA ARG A 276 -9.66 6.43 5.63
C ARG A 276 -8.68 6.92 6.71
N VAL A 277 -8.31 6.05 7.63
CA VAL A 277 -7.27 6.32 8.63
C VAL A 277 -5.90 6.28 7.94
N VAL A 278 -5.04 7.23 8.26
CA VAL A 278 -3.65 7.27 7.79
C VAL A 278 -2.73 7.05 8.98
N VAL A 279 -1.98 5.95 8.94
CA VAL A 279 -1.00 5.59 9.97
C VAL A 279 0.38 5.65 9.33
N ALA A 280 1.14 6.71 9.62
CA ALA A 280 2.47 6.90 9.06
C ALA A 280 3.50 5.94 9.67
N GLY A 281 4.69 5.87 9.05
CA GLY A 281 5.65 4.80 9.30
C GLY A 281 6.09 4.69 10.77
N GLN A 282 6.32 3.45 11.21
CA GLN A 282 6.79 3.12 12.57
C GLN A 282 5.86 3.58 13.70
N VAL A 283 4.56 3.80 13.46
CA VAL A 283 3.59 4.01 14.53
C VAL A 283 3.30 2.70 15.26
N GLY A 284 3.23 2.75 16.58
CA GLY A 284 2.76 1.65 17.43
C GLY A 284 1.37 1.97 17.99
N ILE A 285 0.42 1.05 17.84
CA ILE A 285 -0.95 1.18 18.35
C ILE A 285 -1.22 0.10 19.39
N ALA A 286 -1.64 0.53 20.58
CA ALA A 286 -2.04 -0.36 21.68
C ALA A 286 -3.26 -1.21 21.30
N GLY A 287 -3.51 -2.27 22.07
CA GLY A 287 -4.62 -3.19 21.84
C GLY A 287 -5.92 -2.68 22.43
N HIS A 288 -7.06 -3.22 21.97
CA HIS A 288 -8.38 -2.94 22.52
C HIS A 288 -8.80 -1.46 22.52
N ILE A 289 -8.35 -0.69 21.53
CA ILE A 289 -8.75 0.71 21.37
C ILE A 289 -9.43 0.98 20.03
N GLU A 290 -10.09 2.13 19.93
CA GLU A 290 -10.81 2.56 18.72
C GLU A 290 -10.18 3.82 18.13
N ILE A 291 -9.94 3.79 16.82
CA ILE A 291 -9.40 4.91 16.04
C ILE A 291 -10.50 5.34 15.07
N GLY A 292 -11.07 6.52 15.27
CA GLY A 292 -12.18 7.00 14.45
C GLY A 292 -11.81 7.26 12.99
N ASP A 293 -12.84 7.43 12.16
CA ASP A 293 -12.70 7.71 10.73
C ASP A 293 -11.83 8.94 10.43
N GLY A 294 -11.00 8.86 9.38
CA GLY A 294 -10.22 9.98 8.88
C GLY A 294 -9.08 10.45 9.80
N VAL A 295 -8.78 9.70 10.87
CA VAL A 295 -7.66 10.01 11.76
C VAL A 295 -6.33 9.92 11.01
N GLN A 296 -5.44 10.86 11.29
CA GLN A 296 -4.08 10.87 10.76
C GLN A 296 -3.08 10.80 11.91
N ILE A 297 -2.16 9.83 11.86
CA ILE A 297 -1.17 9.58 12.91
C ILE A 297 0.22 9.75 12.31
N ALA A 298 0.96 10.76 12.78
CA ALA A 298 2.30 11.06 12.32
C ALA A 298 3.30 9.95 12.69
N ALA A 299 4.37 9.83 11.89
CA ALA A 299 5.35 8.75 12.00
C ALA A 299 5.96 8.68 13.41
N LYS A 300 6.34 7.46 13.84
CA LYS A 300 6.93 7.14 15.15
C LYS A 300 6.05 7.42 16.38
N SER A 301 4.76 7.72 16.19
CA SER A 301 3.86 7.95 17.31
C SER A 301 3.50 6.67 18.04
N GLY A 302 3.34 6.76 19.37
CA GLY A 302 2.76 5.72 20.21
C GLY A 302 1.32 6.08 20.58
N VAL A 303 0.37 5.21 20.22
CA VAL A 303 -1.07 5.42 20.48
C VAL A 303 -1.52 4.49 21.59
N THR A 304 -1.82 5.06 22.74
CA THR A 304 -2.18 4.30 23.97
C THR A 304 -3.65 4.39 24.35
N ARG A 305 -4.44 5.21 23.65
CA ARG A 305 -5.86 5.45 23.94
C ARG A 305 -6.64 5.63 22.65
N SER A 306 -7.95 5.39 22.70
CA SER A 306 -8.86 5.65 21.59
C SER A 306 -8.79 7.11 21.13
N ILE A 307 -8.97 7.32 19.83
CA ILE A 307 -8.87 8.63 19.17
C ILE A 307 -10.18 8.92 18.42
N PRO A 308 -10.83 10.08 18.64
CA PRO A 308 -12.04 10.44 17.92
C PRO A 308 -11.78 10.71 16.43
N ALA A 309 -12.82 10.58 15.62
CA ALA A 309 -12.75 10.79 14.17
C ALA A 309 -12.19 12.17 13.78
N GLY A 310 -11.47 12.22 12.66
CA GLY A 310 -10.89 13.43 12.08
C GLY A 310 -9.68 14.02 12.82
N ALA A 311 -9.26 13.41 13.94
CA ALA A 311 -8.12 13.92 14.70
C ALA A 311 -6.79 13.74 13.94
N VAL A 312 -5.87 14.67 14.18
CA VAL A 312 -4.47 14.59 13.72
C VAL A 312 -3.58 14.43 14.95
N MET A 313 -2.88 13.32 15.02
CA MET A 313 -2.08 12.89 16.17
C MET A 313 -0.60 12.85 15.80
N GLY A 314 0.27 13.17 16.75
CA GLY A 314 1.72 13.04 16.58
C GLY A 314 2.47 13.07 17.92
N GLY A 315 3.63 12.39 18.00
CA GLY A 315 4.51 12.45 19.18
C GLY A 315 5.73 11.51 19.11
N ALA A 316 6.90 12.00 19.54
CA ALA A 316 8.24 11.49 19.23
C ALA A 316 8.70 11.55 17.73
N PRO A 317 8.39 12.62 16.97
CA PRO A 317 9.13 12.92 15.77
C PRO A 317 10.52 13.47 16.11
N ALA A 318 11.47 13.38 15.17
CA ALA A 318 12.80 13.92 15.37
C ALA A 318 12.79 15.45 15.50
N VAL A 319 13.49 15.96 16.51
CA VAL A 319 13.81 17.40 16.67
C VAL A 319 15.33 17.56 16.76
N PRO A 320 15.90 18.77 16.55
CA PRO A 320 17.33 18.98 16.70
C PRO A 320 17.86 18.44 18.04
N ALA A 321 18.98 17.73 18.02
CA ALA A 321 19.44 16.95 19.18
C ALA A 321 19.61 17.77 20.48
N ARG A 322 20.01 19.05 20.36
CA ARG A 322 20.11 19.97 21.51
C ARG A 322 18.75 20.29 22.12
N GLU A 323 17.73 20.43 21.28
CA GLU A 323 16.36 20.68 21.71
C GLU A 323 15.77 19.44 22.38
N PHE A 324 15.93 18.26 21.78
CA PHE A 324 15.47 16.99 22.36
C PHE A 324 16.00 16.80 23.79
N ARG A 325 17.31 16.97 24.00
CA ARG A 325 17.92 16.85 25.34
C ARG A 325 17.34 17.83 26.34
N ARG A 326 17.02 19.06 25.92
CA ARG A 326 16.37 20.06 26.78
C ARG A 326 14.94 19.67 27.14
N GLN A 327 14.17 19.13 26.19
CA GLN A 327 12.81 18.63 26.43
C GLN A 327 12.84 17.49 27.47
N ILE A 328 13.74 16.50 27.32
CA ILE A 328 13.90 15.40 28.28
C ILE A 328 14.31 15.92 29.68
N ALA A 329 15.22 16.89 29.76
CA ALA A 329 15.62 17.49 31.03
C ALA A 329 14.46 18.22 31.73
N ALA A 330 13.60 18.91 30.96
CA ALA A 330 12.41 19.57 31.49
C ALA A 330 11.40 18.55 32.05
N ILE A 331 11.11 17.47 31.32
CA ILE A 331 10.22 16.38 31.77
C ILE A 331 10.74 15.77 33.09
N LYS A 332 12.05 15.49 33.19
CA LYS A 332 12.65 14.95 34.41
C LYS A 332 12.51 15.87 35.63
N ARG A 333 12.49 17.20 35.43
CA ARG A 333 12.27 18.18 36.51
C ARG A 333 10.82 18.23 36.97
N LEU A 334 9.86 18.09 36.05
CA LEU A 334 8.44 18.08 36.39
C LEU A 334 8.09 16.92 37.33
N GLY A 335 8.62 15.72 37.06
CA GLY A 335 8.39 14.55 37.92
C GLY A 335 8.94 14.66 39.35
N ARG A 336 9.88 15.58 39.61
CA ARG A 336 10.48 15.78 40.96
C ARG A 336 9.74 16.82 41.81
N ARG A 337 8.94 17.70 41.20
CA ARG A 337 8.20 18.72 41.95
C ARG A 337 7.05 18.13 42.77
N SER A 338 6.57 16.94 42.40
CA SER A 338 5.49 16.24 43.08
C SER A 338 5.88 15.60 44.42
N GLU A 339 7.18 15.50 44.73
CA GLU A 339 7.69 14.88 45.98
C GLU A 339 8.00 15.91 47.09
N GLY A 340 7.76 17.21 46.87
CA GLY A 340 8.19 18.28 47.78
C GLY A 340 7.08 19.13 48.42
N GLU A 341 5.80 18.78 48.23
CA GLU A 341 4.65 19.50 48.81
C GLU A 341 3.74 18.57 49.65
N GLY A 342 4.35 17.67 50.44
CA GLY A 342 3.68 16.85 51.46
C GLY A 342 4.23 17.15 52.85
#